data_AF-A0AAV1Z0F9-F1
#
_entry.id   AF-A0AAV1Z0F9-F1
#
_cell.length_a   1.000
_cell.length_b   1.000
_cell.length_c   1.000
_cell.angle_alpha   90.00
_cell.angle_beta   90.00
_cell.angle_gamma   90.00
#
_symmetry.space_group_name_H-M   'P 1'
#
loop_
_entity.id
_entity.type
_entity.pdbx_description
1 polymer ?
#
loop_
_entity_poly.entity_id
_entity_poly.type
_entity_poly.pdbx_seq_one_letter_code
_entity_poly.pdbx_strand_id
1 'polypeptide(L)'
;MVGDEASKLRSMLEVAYPMENGIVRNWEDMCHIWDYTFGPNQMNIDPMNCKVLLTEPPMNPLKNREKMIEVSFLYIYSSNIFGVRKVFSLIKNFI
;
A
#
# COMPACT_ATOMS: atom_id res chain seq x y z
N MET A 1 -1.62 -11.90 8.64
CA MET A 1 -2.63 -12.22 7.60
C MET A 1 -3.07 -10.91 6.98
N VAL A 2 -3.34 -10.86 5.68
CA VAL A 2 -3.66 -9.61 4.96
C VAL A 2 -4.86 -9.85 4.04
N GLY A 3 -5.70 -8.83 3.85
CA GLY A 3 -6.83 -8.87 2.91
C GLY A 3 -7.89 -9.92 3.26
N ASP A 4 -8.37 -10.64 2.25
CA ASP A 4 -9.47 -11.61 2.34
C ASP A 4 -9.27 -12.67 3.42
N GLU A 5 -8.03 -13.13 3.61
CA GLU A 5 -7.70 -14.13 4.63
C GLU A 5 -7.92 -13.59 6.04
N ALA A 6 -7.52 -12.34 6.31
CA ALA A 6 -7.81 -11.68 7.58
C ALA A 6 -9.30 -11.36 7.74
N SER A 7 -9.97 -10.99 6.63
CA SER A 7 -11.40 -10.66 6.62
C SER A 7 -12.29 -11.87 6.97
N LYS A 8 -11.99 -13.06 6.44
CA LYS A 8 -12.70 -14.31 6.73
C LYS A 8 -12.69 -14.67 8.21
N LEU A 9 -11.62 -14.32 8.93
CA LEU A 9 -11.44 -14.63 10.35
C LEU A 9 -11.55 -13.38 11.23
N ARG A 10 -12.12 -12.28 10.73
CA ARG A 10 -12.17 -10.98 11.43
C ARG A 10 -12.82 -11.04 12.81
N SER A 11 -13.78 -11.94 13.04
CA SER A 11 -14.40 -12.13 14.36
C SER A 11 -13.48 -12.77 15.41
N MET A 12 -12.39 -13.40 14.97
CA MET A 12 -11.42 -14.11 15.80
C MET A 12 -10.06 -13.42 15.85
N LEU A 13 -9.89 -12.32 15.11
CA LEU A 13 -8.62 -11.61 14.95
C LEU A 13 -8.77 -10.14 15.37
N GLU A 14 -7.70 -9.58 15.93
CA GLU A 14 -7.54 -8.13 16.00
C GLU A 14 -7.08 -7.62 14.62
N VAL A 15 -7.93 -6.85 13.95
CA VAL A 15 -7.68 -6.37 12.58
C VAL A 15 -7.29 -4.89 12.59
N ALA A 16 -6.10 -4.60 12.08
CA ALA A 16 -5.61 -3.25 11.88
C ALA A 16 -5.89 -2.75 10.46
N TYR A 17 -6.12 -1.44 10.33
CA TYR A 17 -6.29 -0.75 9.05
C TYR A 17 -5.22 0.34 8.92
N PRO A 18 -4.20 0.17 8.06
CA PRO A 18 -3.11 1.14 7.96
C PRO A 18 -3.53 2.48 7.34
N MET A 19 -4.72 2.53 6.73
CA MET A 19 -5.24 3.71 6.04
C MET A 19 -6.59 4.11 6.57
N GLU A 20 -6.81 5.41 6.65
CA GLU A 20 -8.08 6.03 7.00
C GLU A 20 -8.45 7.03 5.90
N ASN A 21 -9.64 6.89 5.29
CA ASN A 21 -10.07 7.72 4.16
C ASN A 21 -9.05 7.77 2.99
N GLY A 22 -8.31 6.69 2.78
CA GLY A 22 -7.25 6.59 1.76
C GLY A 22 -5.95 7.32 2.12
N ILE A 23 -5.82 7.84 3.34
CA ILE A 23 -4.59 8.44 3.87
C ILE A 23 -3.92 7.42 4.79
N VAL A 24 -2.66 7.11 4.54
CA VAL A 24 -1.86 6.21 5.39
C VAL A 24 -1.68 6.82 6.79
N ARG A 25 -1.97 6.04 7.82
CA ARG A 25 -1.83 6.36 9.25
C ARG A 25 -0.77 5.50 9.92
N ASN A 26 -0.65 4.24 9.51
CA ASN A 26 0.40 3.33 9.97
C ASN A 26 1.26 2.88 8.78
N TRP A 27 2.52 3.30 8.76
CA TRP A 27 3.46 2.98 7.68
C TRP A 27 4.05 1.58 7.80
N GLU A 28 4.20 1.05 9.02
CA GLU A 28 4.71 -0.30 9.25
C GLU A 28 3.73 -1.35 8.70
N ASP A 29 2.46 -1.21 9.05
CA ASP A 29 1.38 -2.02 8.50
C ASP A 29 1.23 -1.84 6.99
N MET A 30 1.46 -0.63 6.47
CA MET A 30 1.43 -0.36 5.02
C MET A 30 2.56 -1.10 4.29
N CYS A 31 3.77 -1.13 4.86
CA CYS A 31 4.88 -1.91 4.32
C CYS A 31 4.57 -3.41 4.32
N HIS A 32 3.94 -3.92 5.39
CA HIS A 32 3.51 -5.32 5.43
C HIS A 32 2.49 -5.66 4.33
N ILE A 33 1.56 -4.73 4.04
CA ILE A 33 0.65 -4.88 2.90
C ILE A 33 1.43 -4.90 1.57
N TRP A 34 2.40 -4.02 1.39
CA TRP A 34 3.21 -4.01 0.17
C TRP A 34 3.99 -5.30 -0.02
N ASP A 35 4.64 -5.83 1.02
CA ASP A 35 5.34 -7.12 0.96
C ASP A 35 4.41 -8.25 0.55
N TYR A 36 3.20 -8.28 1.13
CA TYR A 36 2.20 -9.27 0.76
C TYR A 36 1.75 -9.12 -0.71
N THR A 37 1.56 -7.89 -1.17
CA THR A 37 1.06 -7.59 -2.52
C THR A 37 2.10 -7.92 -3.59
N PHE A 38 3.35 -7.51 -3.42
CA PHE A 38 4.44 -7.80 -4.36
C PHE A 38 4.94 -9.24 -4.24
N GLY A 39 4.79 -9.84 -3.06
CA GLY A 39 5.25 -11.18 -2.75
C GLY A 39 4.58 -12.31 -3.57
N PRO A 40 5.06 -13.55 -3.36
CA PRO A 40 4.71 -14.71 -4.20
C PRO A 40 3.24 -15.11 -4.12
N ASN A 41 2.54 -14.72 -3.06
CA ASN A 41 1.13 -15.06 -2.84
C ASN A 41 0.16 -14.22 -3.68
N GLN A 42 0.60 -13.07 -4.20
CA GLN A 42 -0.24 -12.14 -4.93
C GLN A 42 0.30 -11.87 -6.33
N MET A 43 1.26 -10.94 -6.48
CA MET A 43 1.78 -10.59 -7.80
C MET A 43 3.03 -11.38 -8.20
N ASN A 44 3.79 -11.91 -7.24
CA ASN A 44 5.04 -12.63 -7.46
C ASN A 44 6.02 -11.85 -8.36
N ILE A 45 6.20 -10.56 -8.05
CA ILE A 45 7.11 -9.67 -8.79
C ILE A 45 8.14 -9.05 -7.85
N ASP A 46 9.34 -8.82 -8.37
CA ASP A 46 10.34 -8.03 -7.67
C ASP A 46 10.10 -6.53 -7.93
N PRO A 47 9.71 -5.74 -6.90
CA PRO A 47 9.43 -4.33 -7.05
C PRO A 47 10.64 -3.50 -7.52
N MET A 48 11.87 -3.97 -7.30
CA MET A 48 13.08 -3.28 -7.76
C MET A 48 13.21 -3.27 -9.28
N ASN A 49 12.64 -4.28 -9.93
CA ASN A 49 12.74 -4.49 -11.38
C ASN A 49 11.48 -4.01 -12.12
N CYS A 50 10.57 -3.30 -11.45
CA CYS A 50 9.35 -2.80 -12.05
C CYS A 50 9.10 -1.31 -11.73
N LYS A 51 8.24 -0.68 -12.54
CA LYS A 51 7.79 0.70 -12.30
C LYS A 51 6.53 0.65 -11.45
N VAL A 52 6.59 1.27 -10.27
CA VAL A 52 5.46 1.32 -9.34
C VAL A 52 4.76 2.68 -9.44
N LEU A 53 3.47 2.64 -9.77
CA LEU A 53 2.59 3.81 -9.77
C LEU A 53 1.82 3.87 -8.46
N LEU A 54 2.00 4.95 -7.69
CA LEU A 54 1.25 5.17 -6.45
C LEU A 54 0.08 6.12 -6.69
N THR A 55 -1.02 5.88 -5.98
CA THR A 55 -2.25 6.67 -6.10
C THR A 55 -2.61 7.22 -4.73
N GLU A 56 -3.19 8.42 -4.70
CA GLU A 56 -3.50 9.13 -3.47
C GLU A 56 -4.86 9.85 -3.52
N PRO A 57 -5.49 10.14 -2.37
CA PRO A 57 -6.72 10.90 -2.33
C PRO A 57 -6.52 12.37 -2.74
N PRO A 58 -7.55 13.05 -3.28
CA PRO A 58 -7.43 14.44 -3.78
C PRO A 58 -6.87 15.46 -2.78
N MET A 59 -7.12 15.22 -1.49
CA MET A 59 -6.75 16.07 -0.35
C MET A 59 -5.73 15.39 0.58
N ASN A 60 -4.80 14.60 0.02
CA ASN A 60 -3.70 14.01 0.78
C ASN A 60 -2.79 15.12 1.36
N PRO A 61 -2.57 15.19 2.69
CA PRO A 61 -1.68 16.18 3.28
C PRO A 61 -0.27 16.09 2.71
N LEU A 62 0.40 17.23 2.50
CA LEU A 62 1.74 17.27 1.88
C LEU A 62 2.74 16.37 2.62
N LYS A 63 2.77 16.43 3.95
CA LYS A 63 3.64 15.57 4.78
C LYS A 63 3.41 14.08 4.53
N ASN A 64 2.17 13.68 4.28
CA ASN A 64 1.84 12.30 3.99
C ASN A 64 2.31 11.88 2.59
N ARG A 65 2.27 12.81 1.62
CA ARG A 65 2.87 12.60 0.29
C ARG A 65 4.38 12.42 0.36
N GLU A 66 5.04 13.31 1.08
CA GLU A 66 6.49 13.28 1.29
C GLU A 66 6.89 11.95 1.94
N LYS A 67 6.17 11.54 3.00
CA LYS A 67 6.43 10.26 3.66
C LYS A 67 6.13 9.06 2.76
N MET A 68 5.08 9.13 1.94
CA MET A 68 4.79 8.08 0.96
C MET A 68 5.94 7.88 -0.01
N ILE A 69 6.50 8.97 -0.54
CA ILE A 69 7.64 8.93 -1.47
C ILE A 69 8.90 8.43 -0.74
N GLU A 70 9.17 8.93 0.47
CA GLU A 70 10.30 8.50 1.29
C GLU A 70 10.28 6.99 1.55
N VAL A 71 9.15 6.47 2.06
CA VAL A 71 9.03 5.05 2.41
C VAL A 71 9.04 4.19 1.16
N SER A 72 8.33 4.57 0.10
CA SER A 72 8.35 3.79 -1.15
C SER A 72 9.72 3.78 -1.81
N PHE A 73 10.47 4.87 -1.77
CA PHE A 73 11.84 4.90 -2.27
C PHE A 73 12.78 3.99 -1.46
N LEU A 74 12.68 4.02 -0.13
CA LEU A 74 13.53 3.24 0.77
C LEU A 74 13.16 1.76 0.82
N TYR A 75 11.89 1.41 0.66
CA TYR A 75 11.38 0.06 0.89
C TYR A 75 11.13 -0.71 -0.41
N ILE A 76 10.60 -0.04 -1.42
CA ILE A 76 10.24 -0.64 -2.71
C ILE A 76 11.37 -0.43 -3.74
N TYR A 77 12.33 0.47 -3.47
CA TYR A 77 13.49 0.80 -4.32
C TYR A 77 13.15 0.95 -5.82
N SER A 78 11.91 1.30 -6.14
CA SER A 78 11.51 1.55 -7.51
C SER A 78 11.99 2.94 -7.89
N SER A 79 13.00 3.00 -8.75
CA SER A 79 13.68 4.20 -9.23
C SER A 79 12.80 5.18 -10.01
N ASN A 80 11.50 4.89 -10.18
CA ASN A 80 10.56 5.67 -10.98
C ASN A 80 9.16 5.68 -10.36
N ILE A 81 8.98 6.40 -9.24
CA ILE A 81 7.66 6.68 -8.66
C ILE A 81 7.01 7.81 -9.46
N PHE A 82 5.91 7.51 -10.15
CA PHE A 82 5.02 8.52 -10.73
C PHE A 82 3.80 8.68 -9.82
N GLY A 83 3.48 9.91 -9.41
CA GLY A 83 2.24 10.22 -8.70
C GLY A 83 1.16 10.63 -9.70
N VAL A 84 0.07 9.87 -9.80
CA VAL A 84 -1.09 10.27 -10.62
C VAL A 84 -2.27 10.61 -9.73
N ARG A 85 -2.81 11.82 -9.91
CA ARG A 85 -4.05 12.26 -9.27
C ARG A 85 -5.21 11.55 -9.98
N LYS A 86 -5.88 10.64 -9.25
CA LYS A 86 -6.93 9.68 -9.66
C LYS A 86 -6.46 8.48 -10.50
N VAL A 87 -6.27 7.33 -9.84
CA VAL A 87 -6.69 6.01 -10.35
C VAL A 87 -7.15 5.17 -9.14
N PHE A 88 -8.45 5.02 -8.97
CA PHE A 88 -9.05 4.08 -8.01
C PHE A 88 -9.28 2.77 -8.77
N SER A 89 -8.42 1.76 -8.60
CA SER A 89 -8.81 0.39 -9.00
C SER A 89 -8.03 -0.75 -8.35
N LEU A 90 -6.78 -0.60 -7.91
CA LEU A 90 -6.01 -1.77 -7.46
C LEU A 90 -6.11 -2.07 -5.95
N ILE A 91 -6.32 -1.06 -5.10
CA ILE A 91 -6.31 -1.26 -3.63
C ILE A 91 -7.70 -1.60 -3.06
N LYS A 92 -8.78 -1.40 -3.83
CA LYS A 92 -10.14 -1.73 -3.37
C LYS A 92 -10.42 -3.23 -3.21
N ASN A 93 -9.55 -4.11 -3.75
CA ASN A 93 -9.72 -5.56 -3.64
C ASN A 93 -9.01 -6.16 -2.41
N PHE A 94 -8.40 -5.34 -1.55
CA PHE A 94 -7.67 -5.80 -0.37
C PHE A 94 -8.10 -5.12 0.94
N ILE A 95 -9.21 -4.36 0.93
CA ILE A 95 -9.83 -3.73 2.11
C ILE A 95 -11.27 -4.21 2.23
#